data_AF-A0A453ML97-F1
#
_entry.id   AF-A0A453ML97-F1
#
_cell.length_a   1.000
_cell.length_b   1.000
_cell.length_c   1.000
_cell.angle_alpha   90.00
_cell.angle_beta   90.00
_cell.angle_gamma   90.00
#
_symmetry.space_group_name_H-M   'P 1'
#
loop_
_entity.id
_entity.type
_entity.pdbx_description
1 polymer ?
#
loop_
_entity_poly.entity_id
_entity_poly.type
_entity_poly.pdbx_seq_one_letter_code
_entity_poly.pdbx_strand_id
1 'polypeptide(L)'
;MYWQCAEIYDNKKDPCGMKISGIHKKEEESQHCISHIVFIKISGSMYYNGVYHEFYQYNPNGSYNPNISYNIVWGHSVSMDLINWINLEPAIEPDTPSDISGCWTGSATILSGDQPIIIYTGLLDIQKHQVQNIALPKNRSDPYLREWTKAHNNPVIQPVVPGLNSSQFRDPTTGWIGPDGLWRIAVGAELNGYSAALLYKSEDFLNWTRVEHPLYSSNSSNMWECLDFFAVLPGSGGGLDLSSAIPNGAKHVLKVSMNCTDDMYMIGVYDLKRDAFVPDTVLDDSRLWPRIDYGNFYASKSFFDSKHGRRIIWAWSSETDSSSDDVAKGWAGIHSIPRTIWLDSHGKQLLQWPVEEIESLRTNEINHQALELKKGDLFEIKGIETLQADVEIDFELTSINDADPFDPSWLFDTEKHCREAGASVHGGIGPFGFVILASDNMEEHTDVHFRVYKSQQNYMVLMCSDLRRSSLRPGLYTPAYGGFFEFDFEKERKISLRTLIDRSAVESFGGGGRVCIMARVYPVALVDDIGCAHMYAFNNGSATVIVPQLRAWSMRRAQASV
;
A
#
# COMPACT_ATOMS: atom_id res chain seq x y z
N MET A 1 32.38 13.23 3.33
CA MET A 1 31.30 14.14 3.71
C MET A 1 30.07 13.26 3.86
N TYR A 2 29.90 12.67 5.05
CA TYR A 2 28.89 11.65 5.36
C TYR A 2 28.00 12.25 6.46
N TRP A 3 26.68 12.30 6.23
CA TRP A 3 25.66 12.75 7.18
C TRP A 3 24.53 11.70 7.10
N GLN A 4 24.55 10.68 7.95
CA GLN A 4 23.97 10.56 9.31
C GLN A 4 22.43 10.50 9.34
N CYS A 5 21.89 9.28 9.51
CA CYS A 5 20.67 9.00 10.29
C CYS A 5 21.11 8.24 11.57
N ALA A 6 20.87 8.88 12.73
CA ALA A 6 20.92 8.42 14.12
C ALA A 6 22.23 7.85 14.73
N GLU A 7 22.63 8.48 15.85
CA GLU A 7 23.64 8.00 16.82
C GLU A 7 23.08 6.86 17.70
N ILE A 8 24.00 6.00 18.12
CA ILE A 8 23.77 4.80 18.93
C ILE A 8 23.70 5.16 20.42
N TYR A 9 22.60 4.82 21.11
CA TYR A 9 22.62 4.62 22.57
C TYR A 9 23.07 3.17 22.86
N ASP A 10 24.38 2.96 22.95
CA ASP A 10 24.95 1.69 23.40
C ASP A 10 25.19 1.77 24.91
N ASN A 11 24.37 1.05 25.66
CA ASN A 11 24.73 0.62 26.99
C ASN A 11 24.23 -0.80 27.19
N LYS A 12 24.83 -1.77 26.47
CA LYS A 12 24.94 -3.16 26.94
C LYS A 12 26.00 -3.93 26.13
N LYS A 13 27.14 -4.18 26.78
CA LYS A 13 28.14 -5.16 26.34
C LYS A 13 27.50 -6.56 26.28
N ASP A 14 27.54 -7.20 25.12
CA ASP A 14 27.28 -8.63 24.97
C ASP A 14 28.63 -9.40 24.94
N PRO A 15 28.80 -10.52 25.68
CA PRO A 15 30.10 -11.16 25.89
C PRO A 15 30.29 -12.35 24.95
N CYS A 16 30.39 -12.13 23.64
CA CYS A 16 30.86 -13.16 22.71
C CYS A 16 31.45 -12.51 21.45
N GLY A 17 32.77 -12.31 21.47
CA GLY A 17 33.52 -11.69 20.38
C GLY A 17 33.58 -12.54 19.10
N MET A 18 32.55 -12.44 18.26
CA MET A 18 32.63 -12.81 16.84
C MET A 18 32.56 -11.55 15.97
N LYS A 19 33.62 -11.31 15.21
CA LYS A 19 33.64 -10.33 14.11
C LYS A 19 32.90 -10.95 12.92
N ILE A 20 31.77 -10.38 12.54
CA ILE A 20 31.12 -10.62 11.25
C ILE A 20 31.46 -9.43 10.36
N SER A 21 32.20 -9.70 9.28
CA SER A 21 32.61 -8.70 8.29
C SER A 21 31.66 -8.73 7.09
N GLY A 22 31.09 -7.57 6.74
CA GLY A 22 30.72 -7.24 5.36
C GLY A 22 29.24 -7.38 4.96
N ILE A 23 28.34 -6.60 5.56
CA ILE A 23 27.06 -6.19 4.94
C ILE A 23 26.94 -4.68 5.19
N HIS A 24 26.84 -3.88 4.11
CA HIS A 24 26.85 -2.41 4.17
C HIS A 24 25.42 -1.85 4.24
N LYS A 25 25.21 -0.81 5.08
CA LYS A 25 24.00 0.05 5.26
C LYS A 25 23.47 0.76 3.99
N LYS A 26 23.69 0.25 2.78
CA LYS A 26 23.45 0.99 1.50
C LYS A 26 22.04 0.85 0.92
N GLU A 27 21.19 0.01 1.52
CA GLU A 27 19.82 -0.28 1.04
C GLU A 27 18.74 0.62 1.68
N GLU A 28 19.10 1.59 2.52
CA GLU A 28 18.13 2.55 3.10
C GLU A 28 17.46 3.39 2.00
N GLU A 29 16.15 3.21 1.84
CA GLU A 29 15.30 3.98 0.92
C GLU A 29 15.08 5.41 1.45
N SER A 30 14.82 6.32 0.54
CA SER A 30 15.06 7.75 0.79
C SER A 30 13.88 8.66 0.50
N GLN A 31 12.88 8.18 -0.21
CA GLN A 31 11.57 8.80 -0.44
C GLN A 31 10.49 8.12 0.41
N HIS A 32 10.74 6.88 0.83
CA HIS A 32 9.88 6.13 1.74
C HIS A 32 10.19 6.54 3.18
N CYS A 33 9.15 6.57 4.02
CA CYS A 33 9.32 6.77 5.45
C CYS A 33 10.07 5.59 6.04
N ILE A 34 11.38 5.72 6.24
CA ILE A 34 12.19 4.73 6.95
C ILE A 34 12.74 5.37 8.22
N SER A 35 12.29 4.84 9.35
CA SER A 35 13.10 4.79 10.57
C SER A 35 13.58 3.33 10.75
N HIS A 36 14.75 3.15 11.38
CA HIS A 36 15.44 1.86 11.58
C HIS A 36 14.56 0.80 12.27
N ILE A 37 13.70 0.07 11.56
CA ILE A 37 12.62 -0.65 12.25
C ILE A 37 12.13 -1.87 11.48
N VAL A 38 11.63 -2.85 12.25
CA VAL A 38 11.03 -4.10 11.79
C VAL A 38 9.53 -4.17 12.11
N PHE A 39 8.75 -4.46 11.06
CA PHE A 39 7.29 -4.36 10.93
C PHE A 39 6.81 -2.92 10.98
N ILE A 40 6.17 -2.46 9.91
CA ILE A 40 5.62 -1.10 9.80
C ILE A 40 4.21 -1.19 9.17
N LYS A 41 3.24 -1.76 9.90
CA LYS A 41 1.84 -1.80 9.44
C LYS A 41 1.15 -0.48 9.75
N ILE A 42 0.65 0.18 8.71
CA ILE A 42 -0.12 1.43 8.74
C ILE A 42 -1.21 1.38 9.82
N SER A 43 -1.26 2.37 10.70
CA SER A 43 -2.23 2.50 11.78
C SER A 43 -2.64 3.96 11.99
N GLY A 44 -3.91 4.20 12.31
CA GLY A 44 -4.33 5.51 12.84
C GLY A 44 -4.04 6.76 11.99
N SER A 45 -3.80 6.63 10.68
CA SER A 45 -3.48 7.77 9.81
C SER A 45 -4.56 8.85 9.88
N MET A 46 -4.17 10.11 10.07
CA MET A 46 -5.11 11.23 10.11
C MET A 46 -4.48 12.57 9.78
N TYR A 47 -5.31 13.54 9.40
CA TYR A 47 -4.94 14.95 9.38
C TYR A 47 -5.62 15.67 10.55
N TYR A 48 -4.84 16.31 11.42
CA TYR A 48 -5.33 17.02 12.59
C TYR A 48 -4.61 18.36 12.76
N ASN A 49 -5.39 19.44 12.87
CA ASN A 49 -4.91 20.79 13.20
C ASN A 49 -3.66 21.25 12.43
N GLY A 50 -3.63 21.02 11.11
CA GLY A 50 -2.50 21.44 10.27
C GLY A 50 -1.46 20.34 9.99
N VAL A 51 -1.51 19.22 10.70
CA VAL A 51 -0.45 18.20 10.73
C VAL A 51 -1.00 16.85 10.28
N TYR A 52 -0.25 16.14 9.42
CA TYR A 52 -0.48 14.73 9.13
C TYR A 52 0.18 13.89 10.22
N HIS A 53 -0.58 12.96 10.80
CA HIS A 53 -0.10 11.98 11.76
C HIS A 53 -0.15 10.61 11.11
N GLU A 54 0.95 9.89 11.20
CA GLU A 54 1.02 8.48 10.85
C GLU A 54 1.47 7.67 12.05
N PHE A 55 0.70 6.65 12.39
CA PHE A 55 1.09 5.66 13.38
C PHE A 55 1.34 4.33 12.68
N TYR A 56 2.14 3.48 13.28
CA TYR A 56 2.43 2.19 12.67
C TYR A 56 2.80 1.17 13.72
N GLN A 57 2.45 -0.09 13.47
CA GLN A 57 3.00 -1.17 14.27
C GLN A 57 4.52 -1.09 14.21
N TYR A 58 5.19 -1.15 15.35
CA TYR A 58 6.64 -1.03 15.51
C TYR A 58 7.12 -2.07 16.52
N ASN A 59 8.19 -2.82 16.22
CA ASN A 59 8.92 -3.60 17.22
C ASN A 59 10.15 -2.85 17.78
N PRO A 60 10.11 -2.34 19.03
CA PRO A 60 11.22 -1.62 19.63
C PRO A 60 12.45 -2.49 19.94
N ASN A 61 12.30 -3.81 19.92
CA ASN A 61 13.38 -4.77 20.22
C ASN A 61 14.16 -5.24 18.99
N GLY A 62 13.92 -4.64 17.81
CA GLY A 62 14.67 -4.91 16.57
C GLY A 62 14.02 -5.96 15.65
N SER A 63 14.83 -6.54 14.77
CA SER A 63 14.40 -7.43 13.68
C SER A 63 13.77 -8.74 14.12
N TYR A 64 12.83 -9.23 13.30
CA TYR A 64 11.90 -10.32 13.59
C TYR A 64 12.56 -11.46 14.36
N ASN A 65 12.09 -11.69 15.60
CA ASN A 65 12.43 -12.87 16.38
C ASN A 65 11.13 -13.58 16.77
N PRO A 66 10.84 -14.78 16.21
CA PRO A 66 9.56 -15.46 16.42
C PRO A 66 9.22 -15.75 17.90
N ASN A 67 10.19 -15.63 18.82
CA ASN A 67 9.99 -15.78 20.26
C ASN A 67 9.64 -14.48 21.01
N ILE A 68 9.79 -13.30 20.37
CA ILE A 68 9.65 -11.97 20.99
C ILE A 68 8.77 -11.02 20.14
N SER A 69 8.43 -11.40 18.90
CA SER A 69 7.70 -10.61 17.88
C SER A 69 6.25 -10.23 18.20
N TYR A 70 5.83 -10.26 19.47
CA TYR A 70 4.47 -9.86 19.87
C TYR A 70 4.43 -8.55 20.66
N ASN A 71 5.57 -8.07 21.18
CA ASN A 71 5.65 -6.78 21.86
C ASN A 71 5.65 -5.59 20.88
N ILE A 72 4.60 -5.50 20.07
CA ILE A 72 4.37 -4.45 19.09
C ILE A 72 3.82 -3.21 19.82
N VAL A 73 4.39 -2.05 19.50
CA VAL A 73 3.93 -0.73 19.91
C VAL A 73 3.42 0.05 18.69
N TRP A 74 2.80 1.21 18.90
CA TRP A 74 2.53 2.14 17.81
C TRP A 74 3.65 3.18 17.75
N GLY A 75 4.55 3.05 16.77
CA GLY A 75 5.42 4.14 16.36
C GLY A 75 4.60 5.32 15.84
N HIS A 76 5.18 6.52 15.86
CA HIS A 76 4.48 7.75 15.52
C HIS A 76 5.40 8.69 14.76
N SER A 77 4.96 9.15 13.59
CA SER A 77 5.61 10.21 12.84
C SER A 77 4.60 11.27 12.41
N VAL A 78 5.08 12.49 12.23
CA VAL A 78 4.26 13.63 11.78
C VAL A 78 4.86 14.31 10.56
N SER A 79 4.01 14.86 9.70
CA SER A 79 4.40 15.56 8.48
C SER A 79 3.49 16.75 8.19
N MET A 80 3.98 17.69 7.39
CA MET A 80 3.20 18.83 6.88
C MET A 80 2.79 18.64 5.40
N ASP A 81 3.40 17.68 4.71
CA ASP A 81 3.33 17.47 3.26
C ASP A 81 3.25 15.99 2.83
N LEU A 82 3.13 15.05 3.78
CA LEU A 82 3.13 13.60 3.57
C LEU A 82 4.44 13.01 3.02
N ILE A 83 5.48 13.82 2.82
CA ILE A 83 6.74 13.40 2.21
C ILE A 83 7.90 13.53 3.20
N ASN A 84 7.99 14.66 3.90
CA ASN A 84 9.02 14.92 4.91
C ASN A 84 8.44 14.66 6.29
N TRP A 85 9.14 13.85 7.09
CA TRP A 85 8.60 13.30 8.33
C TRP A 85 9.49 13.58 9.53
N ILE A 86 8.86 13.85 10.67
CA ILE A 86 9.50 13.94 11.98
C ILE A 86 9.09 12.69 12.74
N ASN A 87 10.07 11.86 13.10
CA ASN A 87 9.85 10.69 13.94
C ASN A 87 9.68 11.13 15.39
N LEU A 88 8.69 10.56 16.08
CA LEU A 88 8.38 10.83 17.47
C LEU A 88 8.56 9.55 18.30
N GLU A 89 8.41 9.70 19.61
CA GLU A 89 8.35 8.55 20.52
C GLU A 89 7.10 7.69 20.24
N PRO A 90 7.12 6.38 20.56
CA PRO A 90 5.93 5.54 20.43
C PRO A 90 4.72 6.14 21.16
N ALA A 91 3.58 6.18 20.48
CA ALA A 91 2.35 6.78 20.99
C ALA A 91 1.53 5.83 21.87
N ILE A 92 1.56 4.53 21.58
CA ILE A 92 0.80 3.49 22.29
C ILE A 92 1.71 2.30 22.55
N GLU A 93 1.93 1.97 23.82
CA GLU A 93 2.78 0.86 24.25
C GLU A 93 2.01 -0.11 25.16
N PRO A 94 2.34 -1.42 25.21
CA PRO A 94 1.75 -2.38 26.14
C PRO A 94 1.96 -2.00 27.61
N ASP A 95 0.91 -1.55 28.28
CA ASP A 95 0.96 -1.11 29.69
C ASP A 95 -0.34 -1.40 30.48
N THR A 96 -1.35 -2.00 29.85
CA THR A 96 -2.60 -2.39 30.50
C THR A 96 -2.89 -3.88 30.31
N PRO A 97 -3.72 -4.51 31.18
CA PRO A 97 -4.10 -5.91 30.99
C PRO A 97 -4.74 -6.23 29.63
N SER A 98 -5.38 -5.24 28.98
CA SER A 98 -6.07 -5.45 27.71
C SER A 98 -5.17 -5.36 26.47
N ASP A 99 -3.90 -5.04 26.63
CA ASP A 99 -2.90 -5.02 25.55
C ASP A 99 -1.49 -5.43 25.98
N ILE A 100 -1.39 -6.11 27.13
CA ILE A 100 -0.13 -6.47 27.77
C ILE A 100 0.81 -7.27 26.87
N SER A 101 0.26 -7.98 25.87
CA SER A 101 1.02 -8.80 24.94
C SER A 101 1.21 -8.15 23.56
N GLY A 102 0.78 -6.90 23.36
CA GLY A 102 0.97 -6.15 22.12
C GLY A 102 -0.17 -5.19 21.78
N CYS A 103 0.19 -4.05 21.18
CA CYS A 103 -0.74 -3.06 20.62
C CYS A 103 -0.77 -3.21 19.10
N TRP A 104 -1.80 -3.88 18.58
CA TRP A 104 -2.01 -4.15 17.16
C TRP A 104 -2.79 -3.04 16.47
N THR A 105 -3.05 -3.23 15.17
CA THR A 105 -3.56 -2.22 14.26
C THR A 105 -4.90 -1.66 14.70
N GLY A 106 -5.17 -0.46 14.22
CA GLY A 106 -6.38 0.29 14.51
C GLY A 106 -6.46 1.54 13.66
N SER A 107 -7.47 2.36 13.93
CA SER A 107 -7.79 3.53 13.13
C SER A 107 -8.07 4.74 14.03
N ALA A 108 -7.81 5.92 13.50
CA ALA A 108 -8.11 7.18 14.15
C ALA A 108 -9.46 7.69 13.63
N THR A 109 -10.21 8.39 14.48
CA THR A 109 -11.45 9.07 14.12
C THR A 109 -11.41 10.47 14.69
N ILE A 110 -11.80 11.48 13.90
CA ILE A 110 -11.99 12.82 14.40
C ILE A 110 -13.47 12.96 14.78
N LEU A 111 -13.74 12.98 16.08
CA LEU A 111 -15.10 13.17 16.60
C LEU A 111 -15.53 14.63 16.49
N SER A 112 -16.84 14.86 16.61
CA SER A 112 -17.43 16.20 16.72
C SER A 112 -16.70 17.05 17.76
N GLY A 113 -16.40 18.31 17.41
CA GLY A 113 -15.63 19.21 18.28
C GLY A 113 -14.12 19.01 18.22
N ASP A 114 -13.60 18.54 17.08
CA ASP A 114 -12.17 18.37 16.78
C ASP A 114 -11.43 17.52 17.81
N GLN A 115 -12.01 16.37 18.16
CA GLN A 115 -11.43 15.44 19.13
C GLN A 115 -10.94 14.18 18.43
N PRO A 116 -9.62 14.00 18.26
CA PRO A 116 -9.07 12.74 17.77
C PRO A 116 -9.25 11.66 18.84
N ILE A 117 -9.64 10.46 18.39
CA ILE A 117 -9.72 9.24 19.19
C ILE A 117 -9.13 8.10 18.37
N ILE A 118 -8.39 7.20 19.02
CA ILE A 118 -7.88 5.98 18.40
C ILE A 118 -8.65 4.81 18.97
N ILE A 119 -9.11 3.91 18.10
CA ILE A 119 -9.55 2.57 18.46
C ILE A 119 -8.58 1.56 17.84
N TYR A 120 -8.10 0.62 18.64
CA TYR A 120 -7.06 -0.33 18.23
C TYR A 120 -7.25 -1.69 18.86
N THR A 121 -6.63 -2.70 18.27
CA THR A 121 -6.65 -4.06 18.83
C THR A 121 -5.53 -4.23 19.87
N GLY A 122 -5.89 -4.66 21.08
CA GLY A 122 -4.94 -5.13 22.08
C GLY A 122 -4.87 -6.65 22.14
N LEU A 123 -3.68 -7.17 22.47
CA LEU A 123 -3.48 -8.58 22.76
C LEU A 123 -3.45 -8.85 24.27
N LEU A 124 -4.31 -9.76 24.72
CA LEU A 124 -4.37 -10.17 26.12
C LEU A 124 -3.21 -11.11 26.51
N ASP A 125 -2.79 -11.97 25.59
CA ASP A 125 -1.83 -13.04 25.85
C ASP A 125 -1.10 -13.51 24.59
N ILE A 126 -0.14 -14.43 24.78
CA ILE A 126 0.62 -15.07 23.70
C ILE A 126 -0.22 -15.98 22.80
N GLN A 127 -1.44 -16.36 23.21
CA GLN A 127 -2.42 -17.07 22.38
C GLN A 127 -3.17 -16.10 21.44
N LYS A 128 -2.82 -14.81 21.47
CA LYS A 128 -3.32 -13.76 20.59
C LYS A 128 -4.83 -13.54 20.76
N HIS A 129 -5.36 -13.71 21.96
CA HIS A 129 -6.73 -13.28 22.23
C HIS A 129 -6.83 -11.76 22.04
N GLN A 130 -7.70 -11.35 21.13
CA GLN A 130 -7.80 -9.98 20.64
C GLN A 130 -9.03 -9.27 21.23
N VAL A 131 -8.83 -8.04 21.67
CA VAL A 131 -9.85 -7.14 22.19
C VAL A 131 -9.69 -5.75 21.58
N GLN A 132 -10.73 -4.91 21.61
CA GLN A 132 -10.63 -3.54 21.09
C GLN A 132 -10.55 -2.53 22.24
N ASN A 133 -9.55 -1.66 22.15
CA ASN A 133 -9.17 -0.66 23.13
C ASN A 133 -9.28 0.74 22.52
N ILE A 134 -9.45 1.75 23.38
CA ILE A 134 -9.45 3.16 23.00
C ILE A 134 -8.28 3.90 23.65
N ALA A 135 -7.71 4.82 22.89
CA ALA A 135 -6.76 5.82 23.37
C ALA A 135 -7.19 7.23 22.95
N LEU A 136 -6.93 8.20 23.83
CA LEU A 136 -7.24 9.61 23.67
C LEU A 136 -5.97 10.46 23.82
N PRO A 137 -5.79 11.55 23.06
CA PRO A 137 -4.64 12.42 23.27
C PRO A 137 -4.72 13.04 24.67
N LYS A 138 -3.61 12.96 25.42
CA LYS A 138 -3.50 13.54 26.77
C LYS A 138 -3.53 15.07 26.74
N ASN A 139 -2.96 15.67 25.69
CA ASN A 139 -2.97 17.10 25.45
C ASN A 139 -3.30 17.41 23.98
N ARG A 140 -4.55 17.81 23.71
CA ARG A 140 -4.99 18.20 22.35
C ARG A 140 -4.36 19.50 21.83
N SER A 141 -3.74 20.30 22.71
CA SER A 141 -3.03 21.51 22.30
C SER A 141 -1.61 21.23 21.81
N ASP A 142 -1.09 20.02 22.03
CA ASP A 142 0.16 19.58 21.42
C ASP A 142 -0.10 19.29 19.93
N PRO A 143 0.47 20.07 18.99
CA PRO A 143 0.26 19.86 17.57
C PRO A 143 0.75 18.49 17.09
N TYR A 144 1.66 17.85 17.83
CA TYR A 144 2.20 16.54 17.47
C TYR A 144 1.52 15.39 18.17
N LEU A 145 0.60 15.66 19.11
CA LEU A 145 -0.16 14.64 19.85
C LEU A 145 0.74 13.50 20.37
N ARG A 146 1.85 13.84 21.04
CA ARG A 146 2.86 12.85 21.45
C ARG A 146 2.36 11.88 22.50
N GLU A 147 1.65 12.39 23.50
CA GLU A 147 1.18 11.57 24.63
C GLU A 147 -0.29 11.16 24.48
N TRP A 148 -0.56 9.87 24.64
CA TRP A 148 -1.90 9.30 24.62
C TRP A 148 -2.23 8.64 25.97
N THR A 149 -3.52 8.68 26.35
CA THR A 149 -4.06 8.05 27.54
C THR A 149 -5.11 7.03 27.14
N LYS A 150 -4.94 5.79 27.60
CA LYS A 150 -5.90 4.70 27.36
C LYS A 150 -7.16 4.90 28.18
N ALA A 151 -8.31 4.56 27.58
CA ALA A 151 -9.59 4.67 28.26
C ALA A 151 -9.66 3.70 29.46
N HIS A 152 -10.19 4.18 30.58
CA HIS A 152 -10.28 3.40 31.83
C HIS A 152 -11.18 2.16 31.72
N ASN A 153 -12.13 2.16 30.78
CA ASN A 153 -13.05 1.07 30.50
C ASN A 153 -12.54 0.10 29.42
N ASN A 154 -11.25 0.18 29.04
CA ASN A 154 -10.64 -0.80 28.14
C ASN A 154 -10.65 -2.22 28.76
N PRO A 155 -10.89 -3.28 27.96
CA PRO A 155 -11.27 -3.21 26.55
C PRO A 155 -12.74 -2.82 26.37
N VAL A 156 -13.00 -1.92 25.41
CA VAL A 156 -14.35 -1.42 25.11
C VAL A 156 -15.18 -2.40 24.28
N ILE A 157 -14.53 -3.34 23.57
CA ILE A 157 -15.19 -4.43 22.86
C ILE A 157 -14.42 -5.73 23.11
N GLN A 158 -15.14 -6.77 23.54
CA GLN A 158 -14.60 -8.10 23.82
C GLN A 158 -15.17 -9.15 22.86
N PRO A 159 -14.42 -10.22 22.55
CA PRO A 159 -14.86 -11.29 21.65
C PRO A 159 -15.80 -12.29 22.35
N VAL A 160 -16.89 -11.81 22.96
CA VAL A 160 -17.83 -12.64 23.75
C VAL A 160 -18.98 -13.23 22.91
N VAL A 161 -18.95 -13.03 21.60
CA VAL A 161 -20.00 -13.48 20.69
C VAL A 161 -19.89 -15.00 20.48
N PRO A 162 -20.97 -15.78 20.65
CA PRO A 162 -20.93 -17.21 20.35
C PRO A 162 -20.48 -17.49 18.91
N GLY A 163 -19.49 -18.38 18.75
CA GLY A 163 -18.94 -18.75 17.46
C GLY A 163 -17.86 -17.81 16.91
N LEU A 164 -17.55 -16.71 17.61
CA LEU A 164 -16.45 -15.82 17.23
C LEU A 164 -15.11 -16.43 17.65
N ASN A 165 -14.16 -16.44 16.73
CA ASN A 165 -12.78 -16.84 17.02
C ASN A 165 -12.04 -15.66 17.67
N SER A 166 -11.71 -15.77 18.96
CA SER A 166 -11.06 -14.70 19.74
C SER A 166 -9.65 -14.37 19.27
N SER A 167 -8.99 -15.25 18.51
CA SER A 167 -7.69 -14.99 17.87
C SER A 167 -7.82 -14.49 16.43
N GLN A 168 -9.04 -14.26 15.95
CA GLN A 168 -9.36 -13.71 14.63
C GLN A 168 -10.45 -12.64 14.79
N PHE A 169 -10.14 -11.57 15.53
CA PHE A 169 -11.04 -10.45 15.83
C PHE A 169 -10.27 -9.13 16.03
N ARG A 170 -9.99 -8.38 14.96
CA ARG A 170 -9.06 -7.23 15.01
C ARG A 170 -9.29 -6.18 13.94
N ASP A 171 -8.48 -5.14 14.03
CA ASP A 171 -8.32 -4.04 13.08
C ASP A 171 -9.61 -3.23 12.88
N PRO A 172 -10.07 -2.51 13.91
CA PRO A 172 -11.25 -1.66 13.83
C PRO A 172 -11.06 -0.54 12.78
N THR A 173 -12.11 -0.29 11.99
CA THR A 173 -12.13 0.79 10.99
C THR A 173 -12.14 2.18 11.63
N THR A 174 -11.89 3.21 10.83
CA THR A 174 -12.31 4.58 11.15
C THR A 174 -13.82 4.62 11.38
N GLY A 175 -14.27 5.41 12.35
CA GLY A 175 -15.67 5.55 12.69
C GLY A 175 -16.45 6.42 11.71
N TRP A 176 -17.73 6.10 11.50
CA TRP A 176 -18.65 6.92 10.71
C TRP A 176 -19.99 7.15 11.43
N ILE A 177 -20.74 8.17 11.02
CA ILE A 177 -22.06 8.45 11.60
C ILE A 177 -23.13 7.86 10.69
N GLY A 178 -23.98 7.01 11.26
CA GLY A 178 -25.12 6.44 10.55
C GLY A 178 -26.37 7.34 10.61
N PRO A 179 -27.46 6.92 9.95
CA PRO A 179 -28.65 7.77 9.75
C PRO A 179 -29.46 8.06 11.02
N ASP A 180 -29.26 7.29 12.08
CA ASP A 180 -29.86 7.50 13.41
C ASP A 180 -28.99 8.40 14.32
N GLY A 181 -27.88 8.94 13.79
CA GLY A 181 -26.96 9.82 14.52
C GLY A 181 -25.93 9.09 15.39
N LEU A 182 -25.90 7.76 15.41
CA LEU A 182 -24.93 6.98 16.18
C LEU A 182 -23.64 6.75 15.40
N TRP A 183 -22.51 6.64 16.10
CA TRP A 183 -21.26 6.16 15.53
C TRP A 183 -21.34 4.69 15.16
N ARG A 184 -20.65 4.31 14.09
CA ARG A 184 -20.37 2.93 13.68
C ARG A 184 -18.88 2.72 13.55
N ILE A 185 -18.47 1.49 13.78
CA ILE A 185 -17.20 0.92 13.31
C ILE A 185 -17.46 -0.51 12.82
N ALA A 186 -16.59 -1.01 11.96
CA ALA A 186 -16.50 -2.44 11.69
C ALA A 186 -15.20 -3.01 12.27
N VAL A 187 -15.22 -4.27 12.67
CA VAL A 187 -14.04 -5.03 13.12
C VAL A 187 -13.96 -6.32 12.31
N GLY A 188 -12.78 -6.61 11.77
CA GLY A 188 -12.53 -7.84 11.04
C GLY A 188 -12.65 -9.05 11.96
N ALA A 189 -13.34 -10.09 11.50
CA ALA A 189 -13.58 -11.27 12.31
C ALA A 189 -13.71 -12.56 11.50
N GLU A 190 -13.42 -13.68 12.15
CA GLU A 190 -13.92 -15.00 11.76
C GLU A 190 -15.08 -15.41 12.70
N LEU A 191 -16.27 -15.58 12.15
CA LEU A 191 -17.50 -15.94 12.87
C LEU A 191 -18.08 -17.24 12.30
N ASN A 192 -18.11 -18.32 13.09
CA ASN A 192 -18.60 -19.64 12.67
C ASN A 192 -17.92 -20.18 11.40
N GLY A 193 -16.63 -19.89 11.21
CA GLY A 193 -15.87 -20.25 10.01
C GLY A 193 -16.16 -19.37 8.80
N TYR A 194 -16.87 -18.24 8.96
CA TYR A 194 -17.11 -17.24 7.93
C TYR A 194 -16.32 -15.96 8.20
N SER A 195 -15.79 -15.34 7.15
CA SER A 195 -15.20 -14.01 7.23
C SER A 195 -16.29 -12.94 7.38
N ALA A 196 -16.13 -12.03 8.32
CA ALA A 196 -17.11 -10.98 8.59
C ALA A 196 -16.46 -9.64 8.95
N ALA A 197 -17.11 -8.57 8.52
CA ALA A 197 -16.93 -7.22 9.06
C ALA A 197 -18.00 -6.99 10.13
N LEU A 198 -17.71 -7.30 11.39
CA LEU A 198 -18.66 -7.17 12.49
C LEU A 198 -18.95 -5.71 12.79
N LEU A 199 -20.23 -5.34 12.76
CA LEU A 199 -20.67 -3.96 12.94
C LEU A 199 -21.00 -3.67 14.42
N TYR A 200 -20.55 -2.52 14.90
CA TYR A 200 -20.82 -2.01 16.24
C TYR A 200 -21.37 -0.59 16.16
N LYS A 201 -22.20 -0.21 17.14
CA LYS A 201 -22.75 1.15 17.29
C LYS A 201 -22.40 1.75 18.64
N SER A 202 -22.24 3.07 18.68
CA SER A 202 -22.01 3.83 19.91
C SER A 202 -22.61 5.23 19.84
N GLU A 203 -23.10 5.73 20.98
CA GLU A 203 -23.49 7.13 21.14
C GLU A 203 -22.28 8.03 21.45
N ASP A 204 -21.36 7.54 22.29
CA ASP A 204 -20.28 8.31 22.92
C ASP A 204 -18.88 7.89 22.47
N PHE A 205 -18.79 6.93 21.54
CA PHE A 205 -17.58 6.25 21.08
C PHE A 205 -16.87 5.40 22.15
N LEU A 206 -17.35 5.37 23.40
CA LEU A 206 -16.73 4.64 24.52
C LEU A 206 -17.49 3.35 24.86
N ASN A 207 -18.80 3.34 24.66
CA ASN A 207 -19.68 2.20 24.92
C ASN A 207 -20.23 1.67 23.60
N TRP A 208 -19.89 0.42 23.27
CA TRP A 208 -20.23 -0.18 21.98
C TRP A 208 -21.24 -1.31 22.12
N THR A 209 -22.27 -1.28 21.29
CA THR A 209 -23.26 -2.35 21.15
C THR A 209 -23.09 -3.04 19.80
N ARG A 210 -22.97 -4.36 19.81
CA ARG A 210 -22.88 -5.15 18.56
C ARG A 210 -24.21 -5.11 17.83
N VAL A 211 -24.16 -4.92 16.51
CA VAL A 211 -25.32 -5.13 15.62
C VAL A 211 -25.46 -6.61 15.32
N GLU A 212 -26.70 -7.13 15.26
CA GLU A 212 -26.96 -8.56 15.10
C GLU A 212 -26.28 -9.13 13.84
N HIS A 213 -26.47 -8.45 12.71
CA HIS A 213 -25.83 -8.75 11.44
C HIS A 213 -24.50 -7.99 11.25
N PRO A 214 -23.54 -8.55 10.50
CA PRO A 214 -22.32 -7.84 10.13
C PRO A 214 -22.62 -6.72 9.11
N LEU A 215 -21.67 -5.79 8.95
CA LEU A 215 -21.69 -4.83 7.84
C LEU A 215 -21.71 -5.59 6.52
N TYR A 216 -20.86 -6.62 6.40
CA TYR A 216 -20.81 -7.56 5.29
C TYR A 216 -20.10 -8.85 5.73
N SER A 217 -20.36 -9.96 5.06
CA SER A 217 -19.70 -11.25 5.30
C SER A 217 -19.55 -12.05 4.02
N SER A 218 -18.57 -12.95 4.00
CA SER A 218 -18.32 -13.88 2.88
C SER A 218 -18.31 -15.33 3.37
N ASN A 219 -18.57 -16.27 2.46
CA ASN A 219 -18.49 -17.70 2.72
C ASN A 219 -17.05 -18.22 2.88
N SER A 220 -16.04 -17.37 2.70
CA SER A 220 -14.64 -17.68 3.00
C SER A 220 -14.43 -17.89 4.49
N SER A 221 -13.42 -18.68 4.87
CA SER A 221 -13.00 -18.88 6.26
C SER A 221 -11.74 -18.12 6.65
N ASN A 222 -11.24 -17.24 5.76
CA ASN A 222 -10.03 -16.47 6.03
C ASN A 222 -10.34 -15.27 6.91
N MET A 223 -9.42 -14.93 7.83
CA MET A 223 -9.55 -13.68 8.58
C MET A 223 -9.49 -12.47 7.64
N TRP A 224 -10.42 -11.54 7.81
CA TRP A 224 -10.32 -10.21 7.20
C TRP A 224 -9.52 -9.30 8.11
N GLU A 225 -8.33 -8.93 7.69
CA GLU A 225 -7.48 -7.98 8.39
C GLU A 225 -7.68 -6.55 7.84
N CYS A 226 -7.29 -5.56 8.63
CA CYS A 226 -7.16 -4.15 8.23
C CYS A 226 -8.31 -3.67 7.35
N LEU A 227 -9.54 -3.85 7.87
CA LEU A 227 -10.74 -3.37 7.21
C LEU A 227 -10.66 -1.85 7.02
N ASP A 228 -11.17 -1.39 5.89
CA ASP A 228 -11.44 0.02 5.67
C ASP A 228 -12.80 0.17 4.97
N PHE A 229 -13.56 1.18 5.37
CA PHE A 229 -14.89 1.44 4.85
C PHE A 229 -15.07 2.93 4.59
N PHE A 230 -15.20 3.31 3.32
CA PHE A 230 -15.28 4.70 2.95
C PHE A 230 -16.20 4.98 1.76
N ALA A 231 -16.68 6.22 1.66
CA ALA A 231 -17.52 6.69 0.57
C ALA A 231 -16.67 7.31 -0.55
N VAL A 232 -17.14 7.16 -1.79
CA VAL A 232 -16.53 7.69 -3.01
C VAL A 232 -17.62 8.17 -3.96
N LEU A 233 -17.30 9.15 -4.80
CA LEU A 233 -18.25 9.65 -5.82
C LEU A 233 -17.68 9.35 -7.22
N PRO A 234 -18.43 8.66 -8.11
CA PRO A 234 -17.95 8.33 -9.44
C PRO A 234 -17.47 9.57 -10.22
N GLY A 235 -16.27 9.50 -10.79
CA GLY A 235 -15.69 10.55 -11.62
C GLY A 235 -15.22 11.80 -10.86
N SER A 236 -15.28 11.80 -9.52
CA SER A 236 -14.73 12.85 -8.68
C SER A 236 -13.39 12.41 -8.09
N GLY A 237 -12.34 13.21 -8.27
CA GLY A 237 -11.06 13.00 -7.57
C GLY A 237 -11.08 13.39 -6.08
N GLY A 238 -12.17 14.01 -5.61
CA GLY A 238 -12.33 14.41 -4.22
C GLY A 238 -12.69 13.25 -3.29
N GLY A 239 -12.20 13.32 -2.05
CA GLY A 239 -12.52 12.40 -0.96
C GLY A 239 -13.79 12.81 -0.24
N LEU A 240 -14.43 11.83 0.44
CA LEU A 240 -15.59 12.06 1.28
C LEU A 240 -15.30 11.67 2.73
N ASP A 241 -15.82 12.48 3.65
CA ASP A 241 -15.83 12.23 5.08
C ASP A 241 -17.17 11.57 5.48
N LEU A 242 -17.12 10.38 6.08
CA LEU A 242 -18.32 9.63 6.47
C LEU A 242 -18.89 10.07 7.82
N SER A 243 -18.23 11.00 8.51
CA SER A 243 -18.84 11.74 9.61
C SER A 243 -19.75 12.87 9.11
N SER A 244 -19.67 13.21 7.82
CA SER A 244 -20.45 14.27 7.16
C SER A 244 -21.56 13.72 6.26
N ALA A 245 -22.44 14.61 5.78
CA ALA A 245 -23.51 14.23 4.86
C ALA A 245 -22.94 13.70 3.53
N ILE A 246 -23.27 12.45 3.22
CA ILE A 246 -22.83 11.79 1.97
C ILE A 246 -23.72 12.22 0.79
N PRO A 247 -23.15 12.73 -0.32
CA PRO A 247 -23.92 13.13 -1.50
C PRO A 247 -24.73 11.98 -2.13
N ASN A 248 -25.86 12.32 -2.76
CA ASN A 248 -26.62 11.34 -3.54
C ASN A 248 -25.80 10.83 -4.73
N GLY A 249 -25.88 9.53 -5.01
CA GLY A 249 -25.08 8.88 -6.04
C GLY A 249 -23.68 8.46 -5.60
N ALA A 250 -23.28 8.75 -4.35
CA ALA A 250 -22.06 8.19 -3.78
C ALA A 250 -22.15 6.67 -3.66
N LYS A 251 -21.01 6.03 -3.88
CA LYS A 251 -20.75 4.61 -3.64
C LYS A 251 -19.94 4.46 -2.37
N HIS A 252 -19.82 3.23 -1.89
CA HIS A 252 -19.00 2.87 -0.75
C HIS A 252 -18.03 1.78 -1.16
N VAL A 253 -16.86 1.80 -0.55
CA VAL A 253 -15.80 0.82 -0.71
C VAL A 253 -15.66 0.08 0.60
N LEU A 254 -15.73 -1.25 0.55
CA LEU A 254 -15.28 -2.12 1.63
C LEU A 254 -13.95 -2.75 1.20
N LYS A 255 -12.87 -2.36 1.85
CA LYS A 255 -11.52 -2.87 1.63
C LYS A 255 -11.15 -3.83 2.74
N VAL A 256 -10.45 -4.91 2.39
CA VAL A 256 -10.03 -5.99 3.28
C VAL A 256 -8.63 -6.47 2.92
N SER A 257 -7.86 -6.88 3.91
CA SER A 257 -6.56 -7.52 3.74
C SER A 257 -6.68 -9.04 3.96
N MET A 258 -6.14 -9.84 3.04
CA MET A 258 -6.12 -11.31 3.12
C MET A 258 -4.76 -11.88 2.69
N ASN A 259 -4.48 -13.11 3.10
CA ASN A 259 -3.34 -13.91 2.64
C ASN A 259 -1.95 -13.24 2.78
N CYS A 260 -1.79 -12.25 3.67
CA CYS A 260 -0.56 -11.49 3.90
C CYS A 260 -0.06 -10.60 2.74
N THR A 261 -0.63 -10.70 1.55
CA THR A 261 -0.23 -9.93 0.35
C THR A 261 -1.40 -9.28 -0.38
N ASP A 262 -2.64 -9.65 -0.08
CA ASP A 262 -3.79 -9.29 -0.90
C ASP A 262 -4.62 -8.20 -0.22
N ASP A 263 -4.46 -6.96 -0.66
CA ASP A 263 -5.39 -5.86 -0.33
C ASP A 263 -6.46 -5.73 -1.40
N MET A 264 -7.66 -6.25 -1.08
CA MET A 264 -8.78 -6.36 -2.00
C MET A 264 -9.90 -5.41 -1.61
N TYR A 265 -10.76 -5.04 -2.56
CA TYR A 265 -11.92 -4.21 -2.25
C TYR A 265 -13.17 -4.62 -3.03
N MET A 266 -14.30 -4.17 -2.53
CA MET A 266 -15.61 -4.23 -3.20
C MET A 266 -16.19 -2.82 -3.26
N ILE A 267 -16.82 -2.50 -4.39
CA ILE A 267 -17.61 -1.27 -4.54
C ILE A 267 -19.09 -1.64 -4.41
N GLY A 268 -19.85 -0.79 -3.72
CA GLY A 268 -21.27 -1.00 -3.51
C GLY A 268 -21.96 0.22 -2.91
N VAL A 269 -23.05 -0.04 -2.22
CA VAL A 269 -23.85 0.98 -1.51
C VAL A 269 -24.02 0.59 -0.05
N TYR A 270 -24.02 1.60 0.82
CA TYR A 270 -24.41 1.42 2.21
C TYR A 270 -25.94 1.57 2.33
N ASP A 271 -26.62 0.47 2.62
CA ASP A 271 -28.06 0.47 2.87
C ASP A 271 -28.32 1.06 4.27
N LEU A 272 -28.66 2.34 4.30
CA LEU A 272 -28.94 3.10 5.52
C LEU A 272 -30.08 2.50 6.36
N LYS A 273 -31.04 1.78 5.76
CA LYS A 273 -32.16 1.18 6.51
C LYS A 273 -31.74 -0.14 7.16
N ARG A 274 -30.98 -0.95 6.43
CA ARG A 274 -30.50 -2.24 6.94
C ARG A 274 -29.23 -2.10 7.76
N ASP A 275 -28.52 -0.99 7.66
CA ASP A 275 -27.21 -0.78 8.27
C ASP A 275 -26.20 -1.85 7.79
N ALA A 276 -26.14 -2.02 6.47
CA ALA A 276 -25.36 -3.08 5.81
C ALA A 276 -24.75 -2.57 4.50
N PHE A 277 -23.59 -3.11 4.14
CA PHE A 277 -22.96 -2.88 2.85
C PHE A 277 -23.48 -3.88 1.82
N VAL A 278 -23.90 -3.38 0.66
CA VAL A 278 -24.39 -4.18 -0.45
C VAL A 278 -23.46 -3.96 -1.65
N PRO A 279 -22.60 -4.93 -1.99
CA PRO A 279 -21.71 -4.81 -3.14
C PRO A 279 -22.50 -4.75 -4.45
N ASP A 280 -22.00 -3.99 -5.41
CA ASP A 280 -22.60 -3.89 -6.77
C ASP A 280 -22.49 -5.23 -7.52
N THR A 281 -21.40 -5.97 -7.28
CA THR A 281 -21.15 -7.29 -7.84
C THR A 281 -20.77 -8.25 -6.72
N VAL A 282 -21.46 -9.38 -6.63
CA VAL A 282 -21.10 -10.48 -5.72
C VAL A 282 -20.30 -11.51 -6.51
N LEU A 283 -19.05 -11.71 -6.12
CA LEU A 283 -18.16 -12.74 -6.68
C LEU A 283 -17.81 -13.73 -5.59
N ASP A 284 -18.16 -15.01 -5.80
CA ASP A 284 -17.87 -16.08 -4.85
C ASP A 284 -16.36 -16.35 -4.72
N ASP A 285 -15.63 -16.21 -5.82
CA ASP A 285 -14.19 -16.40 -5.86
C ASP A 285 -13.46 -15.09 -5.60
N SER A 286 -12.88 -14.97 -4.40
CA SER A 286 -12.10 -13.78 -4.01
C SER A 286 -10.94 -13.47 -4.96
N ARG A 287 -10.41 -14.44 -5.71
CA ARG A 287 -9.32 -14.20 -6.68
C ARG A 287 -9.70 -13.22 -7.78
N LEU A 288 -10.98 -13.07 -8.06
CA LEU A 288 -11.51 -12.13 -9.05
C LEU A 288 -11.87 -10.76 -8.46
N TRP A 289 -11.72 -10.56 -7.15
CA TRP A 289 -11.96 -9.26 -6.55
C TRP A 289 -10.88 -8.27 -6.99
N PRO A 290 -11.22 -7.00 -7.25
CA PRO A 290 -10.23 -6.01 -7.59
C PRO A 290 -9.32 -5.73 -6.40
N ARG A 291 -8.08 -5.37 -6.71
CA ARG A 291 -7.01 -5.12 -5.72
C ARG A 291 -6.67 -3.65 -5.68
N ILE A 292 -6.28 -3.16 -4.51
CA ILE A 292 -5.70 -1.83 -4.38
C ILE A 292 -4.35 -1.80 -5.10
N ASP A 293 -3.56 -2.85 -4.99
CA ASP A 293 -2.29 -2.98 -5.68
C ASP A 293 -2.04 -4.47 -5.99
N TYR A 294 -1.42 -4.75 -7.13
CA TYR A 294 -1.20 -6.10 -7.65
C TYR A 294 0.19 -6.65 -7.31
N GLY A 295 0.97 -5.94 -6.49
CA GLY A 295 2.29 -6.34 -6.00
C GLY A 295 2.36 -6.53 -4.48
N ASN A 296 3.51 -6.19 -3.88
CA ASN A 296 3.79 -6.30 -2.44
C ASN A 296 3.20 -5.09 -1.68
N PHE A 297 1.91 -5.18 -1.35
CA PHE A 297 1.15 -4.07 -0.75
C PHE A 297 0.08 -4.64 0.19
N TYR A 298 0.27 -4.45 1.49
CA TYR A 298 -0.56 -5.08 2.51
C TYR A 298 -0.95 -4.15 3.65
N ALA A 299 -2.05 -4.50 4.32
CA ALA A 299 -2.55 -3.77 5.48
C ALA A 299 -2.81 -2.27 5.19
N SER A 300 -3.17 -1.93 3.95
CA SER A 300 -3.47 -0.55 3.58
C SER A 300 -4.61 0.01 4.37
N LYS A 301 -4.50 1.30 4.71
CA LYS A 301 -5.59 2.07 5.28
C LYS A 301 -5.64 3.45 4.66
N SER A 302 -6.85 3.97 4.56
CA SER A 302 -7.10 5.30 4.04
C SER A 302 -7.59 6.25 5.13
N PHE A 303 -7.37 7.54 4.90
CA PHE A 303 -7.95 8.61 5.70
C PHE A 303 -8.43 9.75 4.81
N PHE A 304 -9.36 10.54 5.32
CA PHE A 304 -9.81 11.76 4.64
C PHE A 304 -8.85 12.92 4.96
N ASP A 305 -8.19 13.43 3.93
CA ASP A 305 -7.36 14.62 3.99
C ASP A 305 -8.23 15.86 3.81
N SER A 306 -8.70 16.42 4.93
CA SER A 306 -9.58 17.59 4.93
C SER A 306 -8.90 18.88 4.46
N LYS A 307 -7.55 18.93 4.42
CA LYS A 307 -6.79 20.07 3.88
C LYS A 307 -7.00 20.23 2.38
N HIS A 308 -6.92 19.13 1.65
CA HIS A 308 -7.04 19.13 0.18
C HIS A 308 -8.35 18.51 -0.33
N GLY A 309 -9.23 18.04 0.57
CA GLY A 309 -10.51 17.45 0.20
C GLY A 309 -10.36 16.15 -0.60
N ARG A 310 -9.34 15.34 -0.30
CA ARG A 310 -9.01 14.10 -1.01
C ARG A 310 -8.92 12.92 -0.03
N ARG A 311 -8.97 11.69 -0.54
CA ARG A 311 -8.73 10.49 0.28
C ARG A 311 -7.34 9.96 -0.03
N ILE A 312 -6.54 9.75 1.02
CA ILE A 312 -5.19 9.23 0.93
C ILE A 312 -5.20 7.77 1.36
N ILE A 313 -4.49 6.91 0.64
CA ILE A 313 -4.24 5.51 0.97
C ILE A 313 -2.76 5.19 0.82
N TRP A 314 -2.27 4.29 1.65
CA TRP A 314 -0.93 3.73 1.61
C TRP A 314 -0.93 2.39 2.35
N ALA A 315 0.16 1.65 2.22
CA ALA A 315 0.30 0.31 2.77
C ALA A 315 1.69 0.05 3.31
N TRP A 316 1.77 -1.04 4.05
CA TRP A 316 3.02 -1.71 4.34
C TRP A 316 3.45 -2.55 3.13
N SER A 317 4.66 -2.33 2.64
CA SER A 317 5.36 -3.30 1.80
C SER A 317 6.31 -4.10 2.68
N SER A 318 6.09 -5.42 2.71
CA SER A 318 6.99 -6.34 3.40
C SER A 318 8.33 -6.46 2.66
N GLU A 319 9.32 -7.09 3.28
CA GLU A 319 10.56 -7.43 2.59
C GLU A 319 10.37 -8.67 1.69
N THR A 320 11.09 -8.75 0.58
CA THR A 320 11.16 -9.96 -0.26
C THR A 320 12.54 -10.63 -0.23
N ASP A 321 13.40 -10.17 0.68
CA ASP A 321 14.63 -10.84 1.09
C ASP A 321 14.42 -11.78 2.30
N SER A 322 15.51 -12.24 2.92
CA SER A 322 15.44 -13.21 4.01
C SER A 322 15.36 -12.54 5.38
N SER A 323 14.77 -13.23 6.35
CA SER A 323 14.79 -12.77 7.75
C SER A 323 16.20 -12.63 8.33
N SER A 324 17.19 -13.36 7.79
CA SER A 324 18.60 -13.13 8.12
C SER A 324 19.14 -11.81 7.55
N ASP A 325 18.68 -11.42 6.36
CA ASP A 325 19.03 -10.12 5.77
C ASP A 325 18.39 -9.00 6.58
N ASP A 326 17.13 -9.13 7.00
CA ASP A 326 16.45 -8.20 7.92
C ASP A 326 17.27 -7.95 9.20
N VAL A 327 17.76 -9.04 9.80
CA VAL A 327 18.60 -8.97 11.00
C VAL A 327 19.94 -8.31 10.71
N ALA A 328 20.55 -8.62 9.57
CA ALA A 328 21.84 -8.08 9.19
C ALA A 328 21.79 -6.59 8.83
N LYS A 329 20.75 -6.15 8.10
CA LYS A 329 20.53 -4.75 7.73
C LYS A 329 19.95 -3.91 8.87
N GLY A 330 19.30 -4.57 9.84
CA GLY A 330 18.80 -3.95 11.08
C GLY A 330 17.44 -3.27 10.93
N TRP A 331 16.73 -3.49 9.83
CA TRP A 331 15.40 -2.95 9.54
C TRP A 331 14.64 -3.92 8.61
N ALA A 332 13.32 -3.80 8.52
CA ALA A 332 12.46 -4.62 7.66
C ALA A 332 11.06 -4.00 7.51
N GLY A 333 10.65 -3.80 6.27
CA GLY A 333 9.36 -3.24 5.90
C GLY A 333 9.44 -1.73 5.70
N ILE A 334 8.62 -1.25 4.77
CA ILE A 334 8.53 0.16 4.38
C ILE A 334 7.07 0.53 4.18
N HIS A 335 6.75 1.83 4.22
CA HIS A 335 5.47 2.34 3.74
C HIS A 335 5.57 2.68 2.27
N SER A 336 4.60 2.24 1.45
CA SER A 336 4.43 2.78 0.10
C SER A 336 4.30 4.29 0.13
N ILE A 337 4.63 4.98 -0.96
CA ILE A 337 4.30 6.39 -1.11
C ILE A 337 2.78 6.59 -0.95
N PRO A 338 2.33 7.62 -0.20
CA PRO A 338 0.91 7.93 -0.10
C PRO A 338 0.29 8.25 -1.46
N ARG A 339 -0.90 7.69 -1.70
CA ARG A 339 -1.64 7.80 -2.96
C ARG A 339 -2.98 8.47 -2.71
N THR A 340 -3.37 9.38 -3.58
CA THR A 340 -4.76 9.79 -3.68
C THR A 340 -5.57 8.65 -4.30
N ILE A 341 -6.71 8.29 -3.73
CA ILE A 341 -7.59 7.23 -4.24
C ILE A 341 -9.01 7.75 -4.48
N TRP A 342 -9.58 7.42 -5.63
CA TRP A 342 -10.93 7.84 -6.01
C TRP A 342 -11.62 6.83 -6.93
N LEU A 343 -12.92 7.02 -7.16
CA LEU A 343 -13.71 6.12 -8.02
C LEU A 343 -13.69 6.62 -9.47
N ASP A 344 -13.45 5.71 -10.42
CA ASP A 344 -13.50 6.04 -11.85
C ASP A 344 -14.88 6.58 -12.27
N SER A 345 -14.93 7.23 -13.43
CA SER A 345 -16.17 7.84 -13.94
C SER A 345 -17.27 6.84 -14.25
N HIS A 346 -16.93 5.57 -14.47
CA HIS A 346 -17.89 4.50 -14.74
C HIS A 346 -18.39 3.82 -13.45
N GLY A 347 -17.79 4.11 -12.30
CA GLY A 347 -18.13 3.52 -11.01
C GLY A 347 -17.72 2.05 -10.86
N LYS A 348 -16.76 1.56 -11.66
CA LYS A 348 -16.39 0.14 -11.73
C LYS A 348 -15.12 -0.22 -10.96
N GLN A 349 -14.19 0.72 -10.82
CA GLN A 349 -12.90 0.48 -10.16
C GLN A 349 -12.35 1.76 -9.54
N LEU A 350 -11.48 1.59 -8.54
CA LEU A 350 -10.73 2.67 -7.95
C LEU A 350 -9.52 3.02 -8.80
N LEU A 351 -9.22 4.31 -8.87
CA LEU A 351 -8.02 4.88 -9.48
C LEU A 351 -7.12 5.41 -8.36
N GLN A 352 -5.81 5.31 -8.56
CA GLN A 352 -4.82 5.78 -7.61
C GLN A 352 -3.70 6.55 -8.29
N TRP A 353 -3.19 7.57 -7.62
CA TRP A 353 -2.02 8.30 -8.07
C TRP A 353 -1.20 8.77 -6.88
N PRO A 354 0.15 8.78 -6.94
CA PRO A 354 0.98 9.37 -5.88
C PRO A 354 0.50 10.78 -5.54
N VAL A 355 0.53 11.14 -4.26
CA VAL A 355 0.23 12.51 -3.82
C VAL A 355 1.11 13.51 -4.56
N GLU A 356 0.54 14.65 -4.97
CA GLU A 356 1.27 15.67 -5.75
C GLU A 356 2.50 16.22 -5.03
N GLU A 357 2.53 16.16 -3.69
CA GLU A 357 3.65 16.59 -2.88
C GLU A 357 4.96 15.86 -3.19
N ILE A 358 4.91 14.61 -3.68
CA ILE A 358 6.12 13.88 -4.09
C ILE A 358 6.86 14.58 -5.23
N GLU A 359 6.14 15.33 -6.07
CA GLU A 359 6.72 16.04 -7.20
C GLU A 359 7.67 17.16 -6.75
N SER A 360 7.58 17.61 -5.49
CA SER A 360 8.52 18.56 -4.91
C SER A 360 9.96 18.02 -4.84
N LEU A 361 10.13 16.69 -4.84
CA LEU A 361 11.44 16.03 -4.85
C LEU A 361 12.08 16.01 -6.24
N ARG A 362 11.31 16.22 -7.32
CA ARG A 362 11.81 16.18 -8.71
C ARG A 362 12.92 17.20 -8.94
N THR A 363 13.97 16.74 -9.62
CA THR A 363 15.12 17.54 -10.08
C THR A 363 15.59 17.03 -11.43
N ASN A 364 16.42 17.81 -12.13
CA ASN A 364 17.09 17.39 -13.36
C ASN A 364 16.17 16.66 -14.36
N GLU A 365 15.19 17.38 -14.91
CA GLU A 365 14.26 16.80 -15.88
C GLU A 365 14.96 16.45 -17.20
N ILE A 366 14.73 15.23 -17.66
CA ILE A 366 15.01 14.76 -19.01
C ILE A 366 13.67 14.56 -19.72
N ASN A 367 13.58 15.02 -20.96
CA ASN A 367 12.35 14.97 -21.74
C ASN A 367 12.67 14.52 -23.17
N HIS A 368 11.97 13.49 -23.61
CA HIS A 368 12.00 12.98 -24.98
C HIS A 368 10.59 12.98 -25.55
N GLN A 369 10.49 13.32 -26.84
CA GLN A 369 9.23 13.40 -27.55
C GLN A 369 9.31 12.66 -28.88
N ALA A 370 8.17 12.12 -29.30
CA ALA A 370 8.00 11.44 -30.59
C ALA A 370 9.08 10.35 -30.85
N LEU A 371 9.40 9.54 -29.84
CA LEU A 371 10.23 8.36 -30.06
C LEU A 371 9.40 7.29 -30.75
N GLU A 372 9.98 6.62 -31.74
CA GLU A 372 9.38 5.47 -32.39
C GLU A 372 10.14 4.23 -31.91
N LEU A 373 9.47 3.35 -31.16
CA LEU A 373 10.06 2.11 -30.65
C LEU A 373 9.55 0.95 -31.51
N LYS A 374 10.44 0.43 -32.35
CA LYS A 374 10.21 -0.77 -33.17
C LYS A 374 10.54 -2.02 -32.38
N LYS A 375 10.21 -3.18 -32.96
CA LYS A 375 10.51 -4.47 -32.36
C LYS A 375 12.01 -4.62 -32.07
N GLY A 376 12.34 -4.87 -30.81
CA GLY A 376 13.70 -5.06 -30.32
C GLY A 376 14.43 -3.77 -29.95
N ASP A 377 13.79 -2.61 -30.11
CA ASP A 377 14.40 -1.33 -29.75
C ASP A 377 14.50 -1.20 -28.22
N LEU A 378 15.66 -0.69 -27.79
CA LEU A 378 16.00 -0.41 -26.41
C LEU A 378 16.60 1.00 -26.36
N PHE A 379 15.81 1.96 -25.88
CA PHE A 379 16.18 3.37 -25.78
C PHE A 379 16.64 3.71 -24.37
N GLU A 380 17.93 4.00 -24.19
CA GLU A 380 18.51 4.32 -22.88
C GLU A 380 18.17 5.74 -22.42
N ILE A 381 17.66 5.86 -21.20
CA ILE A 381 17.33 7.13 -20.54
C ILE A 381 18.55 7.57 -19.74
N LYS A 382 19.23 8.62 -20.22
CA LYS A 382 20.48 9.14 -19.62
C LYS A 382 20.27 10.47 -18.92
N GLY A 383 21.18 10.80 -18.01
CA GLY A 383 21.25 12.13 -17.39
C GLY A 383 20.46 12.30 -16.08
N ILE A 384 20.02 11.19 -15.47
CA ILE A 384 19.33 11.16 -14.18
C ILE A 384 19.98 10.13 -13.22
N GLU A 385 19.70 10.26 -11.93
CA GLU A 385 20.01 9.23 -10.92
C GLU A 385 18.99 8.09 -11.02
N THR A 386 19.37 6.99 -11.68
CA THR A 386 18.48 5.87 -12.01
C THR A 386 18.05 5.01 -10.82
N LEU A 387 18.81 5.02 -9.72
CA LEU A 387 18.45 4.36 -8.46
C LEU A 387 17.39 5.15 -7.66
N GLN A 388 17.15 6.41 -8.02
CA GLN A 388 16.27 7.30 -7.27
C GLN A 388 15.60 8.29 -8.24
N ALA A 389 14.53 7.83 -8.88
CA ALA A 389 13.93 8.52 -10.02
C ALA A 389 12.39 8.47 -10.02
N ASP A 390 11.79 9.42 -10.72
CA ASP A 390 10.38 9.41 -11.11
C ASP A 390 10.35 9.48 -12.64
N VAL A 391 9.63 8.56 -13.27
CA VAL A 391 9.64 8.41 -14.73
C VAL A 391 8.22 8.25 -15.23
N GLU A 392 7.85 9.07 -16.20
CA GLU A 392 6.53 9.08 -16.84
C GLU A 392 6.70 8.84 -18.34
N ILE A 393 5.90 7.94 -18.90
CA ILE A 393 5.86 7.66 -20.33
C ILE A 393 4.42 7.48 -20.79
N ASP A 394 4.12 8.07 -21.93
CA ASP A 394 2.89 7.80 -22.69
C ASP A 394 3.23 6.91 -23.88
N PHE A 395 2.38 5.92 -24.16
CA PHE A 395 2.47 5.07 -25.35
C PHE A 395 1.23 5.24 -26.23
N GLU A 396 1.44 5.48 -27.52
CA GLU A 396 0.41 5.49 -28.56
C GLU A 396 0.66 4.33 -29.54
N LEU A 397 -0.36 3.50 -29.76
CA LEU A 397 -0.23 2.33 -30.63
C LEU A 397 -0.43 2.73 -32.10
N THR A 398 0.49 2.30 -32.97
CA THR A 398 0.36 2.54 -34.42
C THR A 398 -0.71 1.67 -35.09
N SER A 399 -1.00 0.51 -34.51
CA SER A 399 -1.98 -0.46 -34.98
C SER A 399 -2.52 -1.22 -33.76
N ILE A 400 -3.83 -1.47 -33.77
CA ILE A 400 -4.52 -2.32 -32.78
C ILE A 400 -4.93 -3.68 -33.36
N ASN A 401 -4.66 -3.90 -34.66
CA ASN A 401 -5.07 -5.12 -35.36
C ASN A 401 -4.22 -6.33 -34.99
N ASP A 402 -3.00 -6.07 -34.52
CA ASP A 402 -2.03 -7.09 -34.13
C ASP A 402 -2.24 -7.57 -32.69
N ALA A 403 -3.28 -7.11 -31.99
CA ALA A 403 -3.54 -7.55 -30.61
C ALA A 403 -3.91 -9.05 -30.57
N ASP A 404 -3.22 -9.80 -29.70
CA ASP A 404 -3.49 -11.22 -29.45
C ASP A 404 -4.87 -11.42 -28.79
N PRO A 405 -5.56 -12.54 -28.99
CA PRO A 405 -6.86 -12.78 -28.35
C PRO A 405 -6.73 -12.87 -26.83
N PHE A 406 -7.69 -12.26 -26.10
CA PHE A 406 -7.77 -12.35 -24.65
C PHE A 406 -8.41 -13.66 -24.18
N ASP A 407 -7.77 -14.35 -23.23
CA ASP A 407 -8.35 -15.50 -22.51
C ASP A 407 -8.76 -15.07 -21.08
N PRO A 408 -10.06 -15.09 -20.74
CA PRO A 408 -10.55 -14.73 -19.42
C PRO A 408 -9.97 -15.57 -18.27
N SER A 409 -9.45 -16.77 -18.55
CA SER A 409 -8.82 -17.62 -17.52
C SER A 409 -7.55 -16.98 -16.93
N TRP A 410 -6.92 -16.04 -17.64
CA TRP A 410 -5.76 -15.30 -17.14
C TRP A 410 -6.08 -14.39 -15.95
N LEU A 411 -7.35 -14.00 -15.74
CA LEU A 411 -7.75 -13.19 -14.59
C LEU A 411 -7.62 -13.93 -13.25
N PHE A 412 -7.59 -15.27 -13.27
CA PHE A 412 -7.48 -16.08 -12.05
C PHE A 412 -6.03 -16.26 -11.56
N ASP A 413 -5.04 -16.00 -12.42
CA ASP A 413 -3.62 -16.12 -12.11
C ASP A 413 -2.82 -15.20 -13.04
N THR A 414 -2.94 -13.89 -12.80
CA THR A 414 -2.28 -12.85 -13.59
C THR A 414 -0.77 -12.93 -13.48
N GLU A 415 -0.24 -13.35 -12.33
CA GLU A 415 1.20 -13.54 -12.14
C GLU A 415 1.76 -14.64 -13.04
N LYS A 416 1.08 -15.79 -13.11
CA LYS A 416 1.47 -16.86 -14.04
C LYS A 416 1.48 -16.35 -15.47
N HIS A 417 0.45 -15.60 -15.86
CA HIS A 417 0.39 -15.04 -17.21
C HIS A 417 1.55 -14.06 -17.47
N CYS A 418 1.89 -13.17 -16.52
CA CYS A 418 3.08 -12.32 -16.63
C CYS A 418 4.39 -13.12 -16.74
N ARG A 419 4.51 -14.28 -16.06
CA ARG A 419 5.69 -15.16 -16.21
C ARG A 419 5.77 -15.78 -17.61
N GLU A 420 4.64 -16.25 -18.14
CA GLU A 420 4.54 -16.91 -19.44
C GLU A 420 4.65 -15.91 -20.60
N ALA A 421 4.14 -14.69 -20.39
CA ALA A 421 4.17 -13.58 -21.33
C ALA A 421 5.16 -12.48 -20.91
N GLY A 422 6.33 -12.87 -20.39
CA GLY A 422 7.35 -11.91 -19.91
C GLY A 422 7.97 -11.05 -21.01
N ALA A 423 8.89 -10.14 -20.64
CA ALA A 423 9.48 -9.16 -21.55
C ALA A 423 10.27 -9.76 -22.74
N SER A 424 10.79 -10.99 -22.60
CA SER A 424 11.51 -11.69 -23.66
C SER A 424 10.61 -12.44 -24.65
N VAL A 425 9.33 -12.63 -24.34
CA VAL A 425 8.40 -13.37 -25.18
C VAL A 425 7.77 -12.41 -26.19
N HIS A 426 7.86 -12.69 -27.48
CA HIS A 426 7.25 -11.81 -28.47
C HIS A 426 5.72 -11.91 -28.43
N GLY A 427 5.04 -10.77 -28.50
CA GLY A 427 3.59 -10.68 -28.73
C GLY A 427 3.27 -9.86 -29.96
N GLY A 428 1.99 -9.80 -30.29
CA GLY A 428 1.49 -8.92 -31.34
C GLY A 428 1.66 -7.44 -30.95
N ILE A 429 1.03 -7.01 -29.86
CA ILE A 429 1.21 -5.69 -29.25
C ILE A 429 1.80 -5.84 -27.84
N GLY A 430 3.06 -5.44 -27.72
CA GLY A 430 3.87 -5.65 -26.53
C GLY A 430 4.59 -7.00 -26.49
N PRO A 431 5.54 -7.15 -25.56
CA PRO A 431 5.73 -6.29 -24.39
C PRO A 431 6.44 -4.97 -24.75
N PHE A 432 5.94 -3.85 -24.22
CA PHE A 432 6.58 -2.53 -24.32
C PHE A 432 6.47 -1.81 -22.97
N GLY A 433 7.48 -1.03 -22.58
CA GLY A 433 7.54 -0.45 -21.24
C GLY A 433 8.93 0.02 -20.85
N PHE A 434 9.28 -0.16 -19.58
CA PHE A 434 10.59 0.12 -19.01
C PHE A 434 11.38 -1.13 -18.66
N VAL A 435 12.69 -1.03 -18.83
CA VAL A 435 13.68 -1.84 -18.11
C VAL A 435 14.37 -0.91 -17.11
N ILE A 436 14.27 -1.19 -15.82
CA ILE A 436 14.79 -0.35 -14.74
C ILE A 436 15.75 -1.14 -13.86
N LEU A 437 16.58 -0.42 -13.09
CA LEU A 437 17.57 -1.00 -12.18
C LEU A 437 18.42 -2.06 -12.89
N ALA A 438 18.82 -1.77 -14.13
CA ALA A 438 19.52 -2.71 -14.98
C ALA A 438 21.04 -2.60 -14.79
N SER A 439 21.74 -3.72 -14.66
CA SER A 439 23.21 -3.77 -14.68
C SER A 439 23.76 -3.52 -16.09
N ASP A 440 25.02 -3.09 -16.20
CA ASP A 440 25.73 -2.84 -17.47
C ASP A 440 25.60 -4.00 -18.48
N ASN A 441 25.58 -5.24 -17.98
CA ASN A 441 25.51 -6.46 -18.77
C ASN A 441 24.08 -7.04 -18.92
N MET A 442 23.05 -6.37 -18.37
CA MET A 442 21.65 -6.81 -18.38
C MET A 442 21.42 -8.22 -17.76
N GLU A 443 22.31 -8.65 -16.86
CA GLU A 443 22.10 -9.88 -16.07
C GLU A 443 21.12 -9.65 -14.92
N GLU A 444 21.12 -8.44 -14.34
CA GLU A 444 20.11 -8.00 -13.38
C GLU A 444 19.33 -6.83 -13.94
N HIS A 445 18.00 -6.91 -13.89
CA HIS A 445 17.08 -5.83 -14.22
C HIS A 445 15.65 -6.16 -13.83
N THR A 446 14.80 -5.14 -13.74
CA THR A 446 13.35 -5.27 -13.55
C THR A 446 12.61 -4.77 -14.77
N ASP A 447 11.69 -5.59 -15.30
CA ASP A 447 10.92 -5.26 -16.50
C ASP A 447 9.49 -4.81 -16.11
N VAL A 448 9.14 -3.54 -16.32
CA VAL A 448 7.76 -3.03 -16.14
C VAL A 448 7.14 -2.77 -17.50
N HIS A 449 6.13 -3.52 -17.90
CA HIS A 449 5.65 -3.49 -19.28
C HIS A 449 4.17 -3.75 -19.45
N PHE A 450 3.65 -3.35 -20.61
CA PHE A 450 2.30 -3.64 -21.03
C PHE A 450 2.23 -4.68 -22.15
N ARG A 451 1.10 -5.36 -22.21
CA ARG A 451 0.61 -6.10 -23.38
C ARG A 451 -0.85 -5.76 -23.63
N VAL A 452 -1.26 -5.81 -24.89
CA VAL A 452 -2.63 -5.47 -25.29
C VAL A 452 -3.27 -6.67 -25.96
N TYR A 453 -4.43 -7.07 -25.44
CA TYR A 453 -5.21 -8.19 -25.92
C TYR A 453 -6.57 -7.75 -26.45
N LYS A 454 -7.07 -8.43 -27.47
CA LYS A 454 -8.39 -8.22 -28.04
C LYS A 454 -9.43 -9.03 -27.27
N SER A 455 -10.37 -8.36 -26.63
CA SER A 455 -11.56 -8.97 -26.00
C SER A 455 -12.79 -8.83 -26.91
N GLN A 456 -13.93 -9.36 -26.49
CA GLN A 456 -15.17 -9.40 -27.29
C GLN A 456 -15.76 -8.01 -27.56
N GLN A 457 -15.62 -7.09 -26.61
CA GLN A 457 -16.27 -5.77 -26.65
C GLN A 457 -15.28 -4.60 -26.64
N ASN A 458 -14.04 -4.82 -26.19
CA ASN A 458 -13.00 -3.81 -25.99
C ASN A 458 -11.62 -4.48 -25.99
N TYR A 459 -10.58 -3.76 -25.55
CA TYR A 459 -9.25 -4.29 -25.33
C TYR A 459 -8.97 -4.49 -23.84
N MET A 460 -8.20 -5.52 -23.52
CA MET A 460 -7.66 -5.78 -22.20
C MET A 460 -6.17 -5.46 -22.21
N VAL A 461 -5.75 -4.55 -21.34
CA VAL A 461 -4.33 -4.21 -21.18
C VAL A 461 -3.83 -4.92 -19.94
N LEU A 462 -2.80 -5.74 -20.11
CA LEU A 462 -2.02 -6.33 -19.02
C LEU A 462 -0.88 -5.38 -18.70
N MET A 463 -0.69 -5.06 -17.43
CA MET A 463 0.53 -4.49 -16.91
C MET A 463 1.26 -5.53 -16.08
N CYS A 464 2.56 -5.72 -16.31
CA CYS A 464 3.41 -6.62 -15.57
C CYS A 464 4.59 -5.86 -14.93
N SER A 465 4.98 -6.29 -13.74
CA SER A 465 6.30 -6.00 -13.14
C SER A 465 7.03 -7.33 -12.92
N ASP A 466 7.93 -7.68 -13.84
CA ASP A 466 8.65 -8.95 -13.85
C ASP A 466 9.99 -8.81 -13.13
N LEU A 467 10.08 -9.44 -11.95
CA LEU A 467 11.22 -9.33 -11.04
C LEU A 467 12.13 -10.55 -11.13
N ARG A 468 11.85 -11.52 -12.00
CA ARG A 468 12.59 -12.80 -12.07
C ARG A 468 14.08 -12.64 -12.38
N ARG A 469 14.47 -11.51 -12.96
CA ARG A 469 15.86 -11.13 -13.22
C ARG A 469 16.30 -9.92 -12.39
N SER A 470 15.53 -9.51 -11.39
CA SER A 470 15.86 -8.32 -10.58
C SER A 470 17.08 -8.53 -9.67
N SER A 471 17.49 -9.78 -9.43
CA SER A 471 18.67 -10.09 -8.64
C SER A 471 19.29 -11.44 -9.00
N LEU A 472 20.62 -11.52 -8.96
CA LEU A 472 21.41 -12.75 -9.02
C LEU A 472 21.54 -13.43 -7.65
N ARG A 473 21.11 -12.77 -6.57
CA ARG A 473 21.16 -13.34 -5.21
C ARG A 473 20.20 -14.53 -5.11
N PRO A 474 20.68 -15.75 -4.80
CA PRO A 474 19.81 -16.91 -4.67
C PRO A 474 18.92 -16.79 -3.43
N GLY A 475 17.71 -17.35 -3.50
CA GLY A 475 16.79 -17.45 -2.36
C GLY A 475 15.88 -16.24 -2.16
N LEU A 476 15.96 -15.21 -3.02
CA LEU A 476 15.01 -14.10 -3.01
C LEU A 476 13.67 -14.46 -3.65
N TYR A 477 12.60 -13.88 -3.12
CA TYR A 477 11.29 -13.96 -3.75
C TYR A 477 11.20 -12.93 -4.88
N THR A 478 11.22 -13.43 -6.12
CA THR A 478 11.29 -12.63 -7.36
C THR A 478 10.10 -12.95 -8.29
N PRO A 479 8.87 -12.54 -7.91
CA PRO A 479 7.67 -12.86 -8.68
C PRO A 479 7.57 -12.06 -9.99
N ALA A 480 6.54 -12.35 -10.78
CA ALA A 480 6.15 -11.48 -11.89
C ALA A 480 4.73 -11.00 -11.59
N TYR A 481 4.60 -9.83 -10.98
CA TYR A 481 3.31 -9.25 -10.63
C TYR A 481 2.56 -8.80 -11.87
N GLY A 482 1.23 -8.86 -11.82
CA GLY A 482 0.39 -8.55 -12.97
C GLY A 482 -1.02 -8.10 -12.63
N GLY A 483 -1.50 -7.08 -13.34
CA GLY A 483 -2.88 -6.61 -13.26
C GLY A 483 -3.44 -6.30 -14.65
N PHE A 484 -4.74 -6.55 -14.84
CA PHE A 484 -5.45 -6.24 -16.07
C PHE A 484 -6.39 -5.06 -15.88
N PHE A 485 -6.58 -4.27 -16.92
CA PHE A 485 -7.64 -3.27 -17.00
C PHE A 485 -8.25 -3.22 -18.39
N GLU A 486 -9.55 -2.87 -18.45
CA GLU A 486 -10.23 -2.56 -19.70
C GLU A 486 -9.72 -1.23 -20.25
N PHE A 487 -9.54 -1.16 -21.57
CA PHE A 487 -9.10 0.05 -22.26
C PHE A 487 -9.87 0.26 -23.56
N ASP A 488 -10.31 1.50 -23.77
CA ASP A 488 -11.08 1.93 -24.94
C ASP A 488 -10.21 2.84 -25.80
N PHE A 489 -9.53 2.27 -26.81
CA PHE A 489 -8.64 3.04 -27.69
C PHE A 489 -9.36 4.10 -28.55
N GLU A 490 -10.68 4.02 -28.72
CA GLU A 490 -11.43 5.04 -29.46
C GLU A 490 -11.54 6.33 -28.64
N LYS A 491 -11.63 6.21 -27.31
CA LYS A 491 -11.71 7.34 -26.37
C LYS A 491 -10.36 7.71 -25.77
N GLU A 492 -9.57 6.71 -25.44
CA GLU A 492 -8.33 6.80 -24.67
C GLU A 492 -7.17 6.49 -25.61
N ARG A 493 -6.62 7.52 -26.24
CA ARG A 493 -5.61 7.36 -27.31
C ARG A 493 -4.24 6.85 -26.83
N LYS A 494 -3.96 6.95 -25.53
CA LYS A 494 -2.63 6.74 -24.95
C LYS A 494 -2.70 5.89 -23.70
N ILE A 495 -1.77 4.94 -23.58
CA ILE A 495 -1.54 4.18 -22.34
C ILE A 495 -0.41 4.86 -21.59
N SER A 496 -0.69 5.40 -20.41
CA SER A 496 0.31 6.02 -19.54
C SER A 496 0.93 5.01 -18.58
N LEU A 497 2.20 5.21 -18.25
CA LEU A 497 2.92 4.53 -17.18
C LEU A 497 3.75 5.55 -16.42
N ARG A 498 3.57 5.61 -15.10
CA ARG A 498 4.48 6.29 -14.18
C ARG A 498 5.14 5.25 -13.30
N THR A 499 6.45 5.33 -13.12
CA THR A 499 7.20 4.45 -12.23
C THR A 499 8.09 5.29 -11.32
N LEU A 500 7.90 5.12 -10.01
CA LEU A 500 8.77 5.65 -8.97
C LEU A 500 9.81 4.59 -8.62
N ILE A 501 11.09 4.95 -8.65
CA ILE A 501 12.21 4.10 -8.27
C ILE A 501 12.90 4.72 -7.06
N ASP A 502 13.05 3.94 -6.00
CA ASP A 502 13.80 4.31 -4.80
C ASP A 502 14.55 3.08 -4.25
N ARG A 503 15.72 2.83 -4.83
CA ARG A 503 16.62 1.73 -4.47
C ARG A 503 15.95 0.36 -4.53
N SER A 504 15.47 -0.15 -3.39
CA SER A 504 14.83 -1.45 -3.29
C SER A 504 13.31 -1.43 -3.50
N ALA A 505 12.71 -0.26 -3.71
CA ALA A 505 11.30 -0.09 -3.97
C ALA A 505 11.04 0.42 -5.40
N VAL A 506 10.05 -0.19 -6.05
CA VAL A 506 9.54 0.23 -7.36
C VAL A 506 8.02 0.30 -7.28
N GLU A 507 7.43 1.48 -7.47
CA GLU A 507 5.98 1.67 -7.54
C GLU A 507 5.58 2.09 -8.96
N SER A 508 4.81 1.25 -9.64
CA SER A 508 4.38 1.49 -11.02
C SER A 508 2.87 1.69 -11.13
N PHE A 509 2.45 2.74 -11.84
CA PHE A 509 1.08 3.21 -12.00
C PHE A 509 0.72 3.21 -13.48
N GLY A 510 -0.05 2.21 -13.92
CA GLY A 510 -0.43 2.03 -15.32
C GLY A 510 -1.85 2.51 -15.63
N GLY A 511 -2.05 3.00 -16.85
CA GLY A 511 -3.36 3.36 -17.40
C GLY A 511 -4.05 4.47 -16.61
N GLY A 512 -3.29 5.43 -16.09
CA GLY A 512 -3.80 6.51 -15.24
C GLY A 512 -4.17 6.05 -13.82
N GLY A 513 -3.49 5.03 -13.30
CA GLY A 513 -3.70 4.54 -11.93
C GLY A 513 -4.74 3.43 -11.79
N ARG A 514 -5.14 2.80 -12.90
CA ARG A 514 -6.07 1.66 -12.91
C ARG A 514 -5.43 0.39 -12.38
N VAL A 515 -4.15 0.19 -12.70
CA VAL A 515 -3.33 -0.87 -12.13
C VAL A 515 -2.13 -0.22 -11.47
N CYS A 516 -1.94 -0.54 -10.19
CA CYS A 516 -0.78 -0.16 -9.41
C CYS A 516 -0.03 -1.43 -9.00
N ILE A 517 1.31 -1.39 -9.05
CA ILE A 517 2.17 -2.50 -8.65
C ILE A 517 3.33 -1.95 -7.82
N MET A 518 3.35 -2.30 -6.54
CA MET A 518 4.49 -2.12 -5.63
C MET A 518 5.40 -3.35 -5.68
N ALA A 519 6.69 -3.16 -5.88
CA ALA A 519 7.65 -4.25 -5.94
C ALA A 519 8.89 -3.97 -5.09
N ARG A 520 9.46 -5.05 -4.54
CA ARG A 520 10.73 -5.04 -3.82
C ARG A 520 11.81 -5.79 -4.58
N VAL A 521 12.98 -5.17 -4.70
CA VAL A 521 14.09 -5.62 -5.54
C VAL A 521 15.43 -5.42 -4.84
N TYR A 522 16.36 -6.36 -5.01
CA TYR A 522 17.67 -6.32 -4.35
C TYR A 522 18.79 -6.73 -5.32
N PRO A 523 19.04 -5.94 -6.39
CA PRO A 523 20.07 -6.23 -7.39
C PRO A 523 21.47 -6.14 -6.76
N VAL A 524 22.26 -7.22 -6.81
CA VAL A 524 23.57 -7.27 -6.13
C VAL A 524 24.65 -6.50 -6.88
N ALA A 525 24.59 -6.43 -8.21
CA ALA A 525 25.53 -5.67 -9.04
C ALA A 525 25.44 -4.16 -8.78
N LEU A 526 24.31 -3.68 -8.25
CA LEU A 526 24.06 -2.25 -8.03
C LEU A 526 24.40 -1.78 -6.60
N VAL A 527 24.76 -2.69 -5.68
CA VAL A 527 25.10 -2.37 -4.28
C VAL A 527 26.45 -1.66 -4.17
N ASP A 528 27.41 -2.02 -5.03
CA ASP A 528 28.79 -1.53 -4.95
C ASP A 528 29.15 -0.45 -5.95
N ASP A 529 28.39 -0.28 -7.03
CA ASP A 529 28.68 0.70 -8.08
C ASP A 529 27.46 1.58 -8.41
N ILE A 530 27.33 2.69 -7.66
CA ILE A 530 26.21 3.65 -7.73
C ILE A 530 26.10 4.29 -9.14
N GLY A 531 27.13 4.17 -9.99
CA GLY A 531 27.15 4.67 -11.37
C GLY A 531 26.69 3.69 -12.46
N CYS A 532 26.34 2.45 -12.11
CA CYS A 532 26.11 1.34 -13.08
C CYS A 532 24.65 0.90 -13.22
N ALA A 533 23.70 1.62 -12.62
CA ALA A 533 22.28 1.33 -12.83
C ALA A 533 21.79 2.03 -14.10
N HIS A 534 21.27 1.27 -15.05
CA HIS A 534 20.70 1.76 -16.29
C HIS A 534 19.18 1.70 -16.29
N MET A 535 18.61 2.51 -17.17
CA MET A 535 17.17 2.59 -17.39
C MET A 535 16.89 2.73 -18.87
N TYR A 536 15.89 2.01 -19.37
CA TYR A 536 15.55 1.97 -20.78
C TYR A 536 14.04 2.00 -20.99
N ALA A 537 13.59 2.67 -22.05
CA ALA A 537 12.29 2.41 -22.65
C ALA A 537 12.46 1.37 -23.77
N PHE A 538 11.56 0.39 -23.88
CA PHE A 538 11.71 -0.70 -24.84
C PHE A 538 10.40 -1.08 -25.52
N ASN A 539 10.53 -1.73 -26.68
CA ASN A 539 9.43 -2.46 -27.32
C ASN A 539 9.96 -3.77 -27.89
N ASN A 540 9.37 -4.90 -27.49
CA ASN A 540 9.68 -6.23 -28.03
C ASN A 540 8.44 -6.92 -28.67
N GLY A 541 7.35 -6.16 -28.85
CA GLY A 541 6.18 -6.55 -29.63
C GLY A 541 6.40 -6.39 -31.13
N SER A 542 5.52 -7.00 -31.93
CA SER A 542 5.59 -6.92 -33.40
C SER A 542 5.13 -5.57 -33.93
N ALA A 543 4.10 -4.98 -33.30
CA ALA A 543 3.63 -3.64 -33.61
C ALA A 543 4.60 -2.57 -33.10
N THR A 544 4.79 -1.52 -33.89
CA THR A 544 5.57 -0.33 -33.47
C THR A 544 4.75 0.49 -32.49
N VAL A 545 5.42 1.05 -31.48
CA VAL A 545 4.78 1.91 -30.47
C VAL A 545 5.42 3.29 -30.54
N ILE A 546 4.59 4.33 -30.58
CA ILE A 546 5.03 5.71 -30.53
C ILE A 546 5.03 6.16 -29.07
N VAL A 547 6.10 6.82 -28.66
CA VAL A 547 6.21 7.50 -27.37
C VAL A 547 6.06 8.99 -27.63
N PRO A 548 4.84 9.54 -27.56
CA PRO A 548 4.64 10.98 -27.73
C PRO A 548 5.39 11.80 -26.69
N GLN A 549 5.51 11.29 -25.46
CA GLN A 549 6.21 11.94 -24.38
C GLN A 549 6.81 10.92 -23.41
N LEU A 550 8.06 11.14 -23.04
CA LEU A 550 8.78 10.50 -21.94
C LEU A 550 9.42 11.61 -21.12
N ARG A 551 9.14 11.65 -19.82
CA ARG A 551 9.76 12.57 -18.87
C ARG A 551 10.37 11.76 -17.74
N ALA A 552 11.56 12.14 -17.30
CA ALA A 552 12.24 11.48 -16.21
C ALA A 552 12.92 12.52 -15.33
N TRP A 553 12.87 12.32 -14.02
CA TRP A 553 13.48 13.21 -13.04
C TRP A 553 14.36 12.41 -12.09
N SER A 554 15.50 13.00 -11.72
CA SER A 554 16.19 12.56 -10.51
C SER A 554 15.40 13.03 -9.31
N MET A 555 15.29 12.23 -8.27
CA MET A 555 14.51 12.56 -7.08
C MET A 555 15.44 12.89 -5.92
N ARG A 556 15.19 14.01 -5.24
CA ARG A 556 15.85 14.31 -3.97
C ARG A 556 15.39 13.34 -2.88
N ARG A 557 16.22 13.17 -1.85
CA ARG A 557 15.82 12.45 -0.64
C ARG A 557 14.81 13.29 0.14
N ALA A 558 13.78 12.64 0.64
CA ALA A 558 12.91 13.20 1.65
C ALA A 558 13.70 13.38 2.96
N GLN A 559 13.26 14.31 3.80
CA GLN A 559 13.83 14.52 5.11
C GLN A 559 13.08 13.67 6.14
N ALA A 560 13.83 12.83 6.85
CA ALA A 560 13.39 12.15 8.05
C ALA A 560 14.24 12.65 9.22
N SER A 561 13.67 13.48 10.09
CA SER A 561 14.37 13.97 11.30
C SER A 561 13.89 13.23 12.54
N VAL A 562 14.77 13.09 13.52
CA VAL A 562 14.46 12.64 14.88
C VAL A 562 14.32 13.87 15.78
#